data_AF-A0A7Y2N3C5-F1
#
_entry.id   AF-A0A7Y2N3C5-F1
#
_cell.length_a   1.000
_cell.length_b   1.000
_cell.length_c   1.000
_cell.angle_alpha   90.00
_cell.angle_beta   90.00
_cell.angle_gamma   90.00
#
_symmetry.space_group_name_H-M   'P 1'
#
loop_
_entity.id
_entity.type
_entity.pdbx_description
1 polymer ?
#
loop_
_entity_poly.entity_id
_entity_poly.type
_entity_poly.pdbx_seq_one_letter_code
_entity_poly.pdbx_strand_id
1 'polypeptide(L)'
;NEIWVLRAAHSYDDPTDTDMLLFIGHGKQIMGFDSLGVGVGMGRSTETRIWQSVFESYYRWQVTKELVITPDLQLIFGSDPSTKESKVRVVGGLRLGIVF
;
A
#
# COMPACT_ATOMS: atom_id res chain seq x y z
N ASN A 1 9.21 -14.47 -12.33
CA ASN A 1 8.04 -13.72 -12.83
C ASN A 1 8.05 -12.31 -12.24
N GLU A 2 7.67 -11.29 -13.01
CA GLU A 2 7.63 -9.90 -12.56
C GLU A 2 6.22 -9.34 -12.77
N ILE A 3 5.75 -8.53 -11.83
CA ILE A 3 4.41 -7.95 -11.82
C ILE A 3 4.55 -6.46 -11.58
N TRP A 4 3.95 -5.67 -12.46
CA TRP A 4 3.82 -4.23 -12.30
C TRP A 4 2.35 -3.90 -12.05
N VAL A 5 2.10 -3.03 -11.07
CA VAL A 5 0.75 -2.58 -10.72
C VAL A 5 0.72 -1.07 -10.86
N LEU A 6 -0.28 -0.58 -11.58
CA LEU A 6 -0.66 0.82 -11.62
C LEU A 6 -2.13 0.92 -11.23
N ARG A 7 -2.44 1.79 -10.28
CA ARG A 7 -3.80 2.12 -9.89
C ARG A 7 -3.95 3.64 -9.85
N ALA A 8 -4.94 4.14 -10.57
CA ALA A 8 -5.38 5.53 -10.48
C ALA A 8 -6.89 5.52 -10.23
N ALA A 9 -7.34 6.36 -9.30
CA ALA A 9 -8.75 6.57 -9.03
C ALA A 9 -9.00 8.04 -8.75
N HIS A 10 -10.15 8.53 -9.23
CA HIS A 10 -10.63 9.86 -9.01
C HIS A 10 -12.14 9.79 -8.77
N SER A 11 -12.62 10.46 -7.73
CA SER A 11 -14.04 10.64 -7.46
C SER A 11 -14.40 12.12 -7.46
N TYR A 12 -15.65 12.38 -7.83
CA TYR A 12 -16.24 13.72 -7.79
C TYR A 12 -17.27 13.75 -6.66
N ASP A 13 -17.38 14.90 -6.00
CA ASP A 13 -18.23 15.16 -4.83
C ASP A 13 -17.83 14.36 -3.57
N ASP A 14 -18.78 14.05 -2.66
CA ASP A 14 -18.55 13.37 -1.38
C ASP A 14 -18.87 11.84 -1.35
N PRO A 15 -18.69 11.03 -2.41
CA PRO A 15 -19.00 9.60 -2.34
C PRO A 15 -17.91 8.80 -1.59
N THR A 16 -16.73 9.38 -1.37
CA THR A 16 -15.56 8.71 -0.76
C THR A 16 -14.73 9.66 0.09
N ASP A 17 -14.08 9.16 1.14
CA ASP A 17 -13.17 9.95 1.99
C ASP A 17 -11.89 10.39 1.27
N THR A 18 -11.54 9.71 0.18
CA THR A 18 -10.38 9.98 -0.69
C THR A 18 -10.88 10.35 -2.07
N ASP A 19 -10.52 11.54 -2.57
CA ASP A 19 -10.97 12.02 -3.88
C ASP A 19 -9.98 11.66 -5.00
N MET A 20 -8.70 11.56 -4.69
CA MET A 20 -7.64 11.16 -5.62
C MET A 20 -6.80 10.07 -5.00
N LEU A 21 -6.49 9.03 -5.77
CA LEU A 21 -5.54 7.99 -5.40
C LEU A 21 -4.68 7.63 -6.61
N LEU A 22 -3.37 7.60 -6.42
CA LEU A 22 -2.40 7.06 -7.37
C LEU A 22 -1.51 6.07 -6.65
N PHE A 23 -1.27 4.91 -7.26
CA PHE A 23 -0.35 3.90 -6.74
C PHE A 23 0.40 3.24 -7.88
N ILE A 24 1.71 3.08 -7.70
CA ILE A 24 2.60 2.32 -8.58
C ILE A 24 3.35 1.31 -7.72
N GLY A 25 3.35 0.06 -8.15
CA GLY A 25 4.04 -1.03 -7.47
C GLY A 25 4.76 -1.95 -8.43
N HIS A 26 5.80 -2.60 -7.90
CA HIS A 26 6.56 -3.62 -8.58
C HIS A 26 6.78 -4.80 -7.63
N GLY A 27 6.47 -6.00 -8.11
CA GLY A 27 6.71 -7.26 -7.42
C GLY A 27 7.54 -8.20 -8.28
N LYS A 28 8.51 -8.88 -7.67
CA LYS A 28 9.37 -9.86 -8.31
C LYS A 28 9.40 -11.15 -7.52
N GLN A 29 9.19 -12.25 -8.22
CA GLN A 29 9.41 -13.60 -7.69
C GLN A 29 10.91 -13.87 -7.60
N ILE A 30 11.37 -14.43 -6.48
CA ILE A 30 12.82 -14.59 -6.20
C ILE A 30 13.19 -16.05 -5.98
N MET A 31 12.57 -16.72 -5.01
CA MET A 31 12.88 -18.11 -4.66
C MET A 31 11.62 -18.95 -4.68
N GLY A 32 11.55 -19.94 -5.56
CA GLY A 32 10.35 -20.78 -5.67
C GLY A 32 9.12 -19.92 -5.95
N PHE A 33 8.15 -19.93 -5.05
CA PHE A 33 6.90 -19.15 -5.15
C PHE A 33 6.90 -17.85 -4.33
N ASP A 34 8.03 -17.51 -3.70
CA ASP A 34 8.17 -16.32 -2.88
C ASP A 34 8.40 -15.08 -3.74
N SER A 35 7.89 -13.94 -3.28
CA SER A 35 8.04 -12.67 -3.97
C SER A 35 8.34 -11.51 -3.04
N LEU A 36 9.25 -10.62 -3.44
CA LEU A 36 9.38 -9.29 -2.85
C LEU A 36 8.60 -8.29 -3.69
N GLY A 37 8.06 -7.27 -3.05
CA GLY A 37 7.50 -6.13 -3.75
C GLY A 37 7.71 -4.83 -3.02
N VAL A 38 7.64 -3.76 -3.80
CA VAL A 38 7.66 -2.38 -3.32
C VAL A 38 6.58 -1.59 -4.04
N GLY A 39 6.03 -0.58 -3.37
CA GLY A 39 5.03 0.30 -3.94
C GLY A 39 5.10 1.70 -3.36
N VAL A 40 4.74 2.67 -4.18
CA VAL A 40 4.52 4.05 -3.75
C VAL A 40 3.09 4.43 -4.11
N GLY A 41 2.40 5.03 -3.15
CA GLY A 41 1.06 5.55 -3.32
C GLY A 41 0.95 6.97 -2.80
N MET A 42 0.00 7.70 -3.33
CA MET A 42 -0.47 8.96 -2.77
C MET A 42 -1.98 9.02 -2.88
N GLY A 43 -2.61 9.64 -1.89
CA GLY A 43 -4.02 9.93 -1.90
C GLY A 43 -4.31 11.29 -1.28
N ARG A 44 -5.43 11.88 -1.68
CA ARG A 44 -5.90 13.15 -1.13
C ARG A 44 -7.26 12.97 -0.48
N SER A 45 -7.42 13.51 0.71
CA SER A 45 -8.68 13.51 1.45
C SER A 45 -9.69 14.44 0.79
N THR A 46 -10.94 13.99 0.63
CA THR A 46 -12.05 14.80 0.11
C THR A 46 -12.41 15.96 1.05
N GLU A 47 -12.42 15.70 2.36
CA GLU A 47 -12.81 16.67 3.39
C GLU A 47 -11.73 17.72 3.63
N THR A 48 -10.48 17.30 3.88
CA THR A 48 -9.41 18.21 4.30
C THR A 48 -8.53 18.69 3.15
N ARG A 49 -8.63 18.05 1.98
CA ARG A 49 -7.73 18.24 0.82
C ARG A 49 -6.25 17.99 1.12
N ILE A 50 -5.95 17.35 2.26
CA ILE A 50 -4.60 16.97 2.67
C ILE A 50 -4.15 15.77 1.85
N TRP A 51 -2.91 15.83 1.38
CA TRP A 51 -2.23 14.72 0.72
C TRP A 51 -1.55 13.81 1.74
N GLN A 52 -1.67 12.51 1.51
CA GLN A 52 -0.94 11.47 2.21
C GLN A 52 -0.26 10.56 1.19
N SER A 53 0.98 10.22 1.45
CA SER A 53 1.77 9.31 0.62
C SER A 53 2.19 8.10 1.44
N VAL A 54 2.27 6.95 0.78
CA VAL A 54 2.75 5.71 1.38
C VAL A 54 3.86 5.13 0.52
N PHE A 55 4.92 4.68 1.16
CA PHE A 55 5.84 3.70 0.60
C PHE A 55 5.59 2.38 1.32
N GLU A 56 5.44 1.30 0.57
CA GLU A 56 5.25 -0.05 1.09
C GLU A 56 6.35 -0.96 0.53
N SER A 57 6.88 -1.84 1.38
CA SER A 57 7.61 -3.02 0.93
C SER A 57 7.05 -4.26 1.61
N TYR A 58 7.08 -5.39 0.91
CA TYR A 58 6.59 -6.66 1.45
C TYR A 58 7.44 -7.84 0.98
N TYR A 59 7.44 -8.90 1.78
CA TYR A 59 7.93 -10.22 1.42
C TYR A 59 6.81 -11.22 1.52
N ARG A 60 6.37 -11.80 0.40
CA ARG A 60 5.34 -12.83 0.35
C ARG A 60 6.03 -14.19 0.35
N TRP A 61 5.85 -14.92 1.45
CA TRP A 61 6.34 -16.26 1.66
C TRP A 61 5.21 -17.28 1.43
N GLN A 62 5.41 -18.16 0.44
CA GLN A 62 4.51 -19.28 0.18
C GLN A 62 4.95 -20.47 1.04
N VAL A 63 4.38 -20.58 2.24
CA VAL A 63 4.77 -21.59 3.24
C VAL A 63 4.38 -23.00 2.79
N THR A 64 3.15 -23.14 2.28
CA THR A 64 2.64 -24.39 1.68
C THR A 64 1.93 -24.04 0.37
N LYS A 65 1.36 -25.03 -0.34
CA LYS A 65 0.54 -24.74 -1.54
C LYS A 65 -0.69 -23.88 -1.23
N GLU A 66 -1.16 -23.95 0.00
CA GLU A 66 -2.40 -23.30 0.45
C GLU A 66 -2.11 -22.07 1.30
N LEU A 67 -1.03 -22.07 2.09
CA LEU A 67 -0.74 -21.00 3.05
C LEU A 67 0.27 -19.98 2.52
N VAL A 68 -0.08 -18.71 2.65
CA VAL A 68 0.75 -17.56 2.32
C VAL A 68 0.87 -16.64 3.54
N ILE A 69 2.10 -16.24 3.85
CA ILE A 69 2.40 -15.25 4.88
C ILE A 69 3.12 -14.09 4.23
N THR A 70 2.67 -12.86 4.46
CA THR A 70 3.25 -11.66 3.85
C THR A 70 3.51 -10.60 4.92
N PRO A 71 4.67 -10.59 5.58
CA PRO A 71 5.13 -9.43 6.33
C PRO A 71 5.32 -8.22 5.41
N ASP A 72 5.00 -7.04 5.93
CA ASP A 72 5.14 -5.79 5.22
C ASP A 72 5.55 -4.63 6.14
N LEU A 73 6.19 -3.62 5.54
CA LEU A 73 6.57 -2.38 6.18
C LEU A 73 6.05 -1.21 5.36
N GLN A 74 5.37 -0.29 6.02
CA GLN A 74 4.81 0.91 5.39
C GLN A 74 5.36 2.17 6.06
N LEU A 75 5.79 3.12 5.22
CA LEU A 75 6.16 4.47 5.61
C LEU A 75 5.10 5.43 5.07
N ILE A 76 4.36 6.07 5.97
CA ILE A 76 3.27 6.96 5.63
C ILE A 76 3.68 8.39 5.94
N PHE A 77 3.61 9.27 4.95
CA PHE A 77 3.92 10.69 5.04
C PHE A 77 2.64 11.49 4.81
N GLY A 78 2.36 12.47 5.65
CA GLY A 78 1.23 13.36 5.43
C GLY A 78 0.94 14.22 6.64
N SER A 79 0.04 15.18 6.46
CA SER A 79 -0.35 16.05 7.56
C SER A 79 -1.42 15.41 8.44
N ASP A 80 -1.37 15.72 9.72
CA ASP A 80 -2.45 15.44 10.65
C ASP A 80 -3.69 16.27 10.28
N PRO A 81 -4.89 15.66 10.17
CA PRO A 81 -6.12 16.39 9.86
C PRO A 81 -6.44 17.50 10.88
N SER A 82 -6.04 17.33 12.14
CA SER A 82 -6.38 18.23 13.24
C SER A 82 -5.31 19.30 13.45
N THR A 83 -4.02 18.93 13.46
CA THR A 83 -2.92 19.88 13.75
C THR A 83 -2.30 20.49 12.49
N LYS A 84 -2.59 19.96 11.31
CA LYS A 84 -1.95 20.29 10.02
C LYS A 84 -0.42 20.09 9.97
N GLU A 85 0.18 19.60 11.05
CA GLU A 85 1.60 19.30 11.12
C GLU A 85 1.93 18.08 10.26
N SER A 86 3.07 18.13 9.58
CA SER A 86 3.61 16.99 8.86
C SER A 86 4.02 15.89 9.84
N LYS A 87 3.53 14.67 9.62
CA LYS A 87 3.86 13.49 10.42
C LYS A 87 4.35 12.37 9.52
N VAL A 88 5.27 11.58 10.07
CA VAL A 88 5.73 10.32 9.48
C VAL A 88 5.27 9.19 10.39
N ARG A 89 4.66 8.15 9.82
CA ARG A 89 4.24 6.95 10.54
C ARG A 89 4.94 5.75 9.92
N VAL A 90 5.39 4.85 10.78
CA VAL A 90 5.97 3.55 10.40
C VAL A 90 5.02 2.47 10.88
N VAL A 91 4.58 1.61 9.97
CA VAL A 91 3.65 0.51 10.28
C VAL A 91 4.29 -0.80 9.86
N GLY A 92 4.43 -1.73 10.80
CA GLY A 92 4.75 -3.12 10.51
C GLY A 92 3.47 -3.94 10.43
N GLY A 93 3.30 -4.69 9.35
CA GLY A 93 2.12 -5.50 9.07
C GLY A 93 2.45 -6.97 8.86
N LEU A 94 1.44 -7.82 9.06
CA LEU A 94 1.49 -9.23 8.69
C LEU A 94 0.15 -9.59 8.02
N ARG A 95 0.21 -10.00 6.75
CA ARG A 95 -0.95 -10.48 5.99
C ARG A 95 -0.91 -12.00 5.87
N LEU A 96 -2.05 -12.65 6.09
CA LEU A 96 -2.21 -14.10 5.94
C LEU A 96 -3.19 -14.38 4.80
N GLY A 97 -2.88 -15.37 3.97
CA GLY A 97 -3.73 -15.80 2.86
C GLY A 97 -3.84 -17.32 2.78
N ILE A 98 -5.04 -17.81 2.49
CA ILE A 98 -5.31 -19.22 2.19
C ILE A 98 -5.78 -19.32 0.74
N VAL A 99 -5.11 -20.14 -0.06
CA VAL A 99 -5.42 -20.42 -1.46
C VAL A 99 -6.07 -21.80 -1.53
N PHE A 100 -7.30 -21.87 -2.03
CA PHE A 100 -8.07 -23.10 -2.23
C PHE A 100 -8.06 -23.50 -3.71
#